data_AF-A0A286TVX3-F1
#
_entry.id   AF-A0A286TVX3-F1
#
_cell.length_a   1.000
_cell.length_b   1.000
_cell.length_c   1.000
_cell.angle_alpha   90.00
_cell.angle_beta   90.00
_cell.angle_gamma   90.00
#
_symmetry.space_group_name_H-M   'P 1'
#
loop_
_entity.id
_entity.type
_entity.pdbx_description
1 polymer ?
#
loop_
_entity_poly.entity_id
_entity_poly.type
_entity_poly.pdbx_seq_one_letter_code
_entity_poly.pdbx_strand_id
1 'polypeptide(L)' 'MENNLDKRNFLNWYCWYATQEEIEKAKQNNSGTINRLMNEYSYEIEKIKTVKRFHSSLKLPKGILPEVIPLGYNSNFAI' A
#
# COMPACT_ATOMS: atom_id res chain seq x y z
N MET A 1 -6.19 25.03 -6.85
CA MET A 1 -6.45 23.89 -5.97
C MET A 1 -5.76 22.72 -6.61
N GLU A 2 -4.59 22.35 -6.11
CA GLU A 2 -3.89 21.15 -6.58
C GLU A 2 -4.85 19.98 -6.43
N ASN A 3 -5.02 19.20 -7.50
CA ASN A 3 -6.04 18.17 -7.54
C ASN A 3 -5.65 17.09 -6.53
N ASN A 4 -6.36 17.03 -5.39
CA ASN A 4 -6.10 16.06 -4.32
C ASN A 4 -6.02 14.61 -4.83
N LEU A 5 -6.64 14.34 -5.98
CA LEU A 5 -6.57 13.06 -6.67
C LEU A 5 -5.17 12.78 -7.23
N ASP A 6 -4.51 13.75 -7.86
CA ASP A 6 -3.18 13.57 -8.47
C ASP A 6 -2.11 13.29 -7.41
N LYS A 7 -2.18 14.02 -6.29
CA LYS A 7 -1.34 13.77 -5.11
C LYS A 7 -1.53 12.34 -4.59
N ARG A 8 -2.78 11.90 -4.39
CA ARG A 8 -3.08 10.55 -3.90
C ARG A 8 -2.62 9.48 -4.89
N ASN A 9 -2.83 9.70 -6.18
CA ASN A 9 -2.40 8.78 -7.23
C ASN A 9 -0.88 8.62 -7.23
N PHE A 10 -0.14 9.73 -7.19
CA PHE A 10 1.31 9.68 -7.12
C PHE A 10 1.80 8.98 -5.85
N LEU A 11 1.29 9.34 -4.67
CA LEU A 11 1.70 8.72 -3.41
C LEU A 11 1.39 7.21 -3.37
N ASN A 12 0.21 6.82 -3.86
CA ASN A 12 -0.17 5.41 -3.93
C ASN A 12 0.75 4.63 -4.87
N TRP A 13 0.93 5.13 -6.09
CA TRP A 13 1.84 4.53 -7.05
C TRP A 13 3.25 4.45 -6.46
N TYR A 14 3.84 5.56 -6.03
CA TYR A 14 5.23 5.63 -5.59
C TYR A 14 5.54 4.82 -4.33
N CYS A 15 4.66 4.82 -3.33
CA CYS A 15 4.94 4.17 -2.04
C CYS A 15 4.52 2.69 -1.95
N TRP A 16 3.51 2.29 -2.72
CA TRP A 16 2.88 0.98 -2.58
C TRP A 16 3.02 0.07 -3.80
N TYR A 17 2.84 0.61 -5.00
CA TYR A 17 2.68 -0.21 -6.20
C TYR A 17 3.91 -0.23 -7.11
N ALA A 18 4.61 0.90 -7.24
CA ALA A 18 5.73 1.02 -8.14
C ALA A 18 6.90 0.15 -7.69
N THR A 19 7.40 -0.64 -8.62
CA THR A 19 8.66 -1.34 -8.48
C THR A 19 9.83 -0.38 -8.62
N GLN A 20 11.00 -0.79 -8.15
CA GLN A 20 12.22 0.00 -8.28
C GLN A 20 12.55 0.29 -9.76
N GLU A 21 12.36 -0.69 -10.65
CA GLU A 21 12.58 -0.54 -12.09
C GLU A 21 11.63 0.50 -12.71
N GLU A 22 10.35 0.50 -12.34
CA GLU A 22 9.39 1.50 -12.82
C GLU A 22 9.72 2.91 -12.32
N ILE A 23 10.19 3.03 -11.07
CA ILE A 23 10.66 4.31 -10.52
C ILE A 23 11.87 4.81 -11.30
N GLU A 24 12.83 3.94 -11.62
CA GLU A 24 14.02 4.29 -12.38
C GLU A 24 13.68 4.71 -13.81
N LYS A 25 12.80 3.97 -14.50
CA LYS A 25 12.29 4.35 -15.82
C LYS A 25 11.55 5.69 -15.78
N ALA A 26 10.72 5.93 -14.76
CA ALA A 26 10.02 7.19 -14.59
C ALA A 26 11.01 8.35 -14.35
N LYS A 27 12.07 8.14 -13.57
CA LYS A 27 13.14 9.12 -13.37
C LYS A 27 13.93 9.39 -14.64
N GLN A 28 14.19 8.38 -15.48
CA GLN A 28 14.88 8.58 -16.76
C GLN A 28 14.03 9.42 -17.73
N ASN A 29 12.74 9.10 -17.85
CA ASN A 29 11.86 9.74 -18.82
C ASN A 29 11.31 11.10 -18.36
N ASN A 30 11.11 11.28 -17.05
CA ASN A 30 10.42 12.44 -16.48
C ASN A 30 11.10 12.95 -15.19
N SER A 31 12.44 12.99 -15.17
CA SER A 31 13.25 13.33 -13.99
C SER A 31 12.77 14.58 -13.27
N GLY A 32 12.51 15.67 -14.00
CA GLY A 32 12.07 16.95 -13.43
C GLY A 32 10.75 16.84 -12.68
N THR A 33 9.74 16.20 -13.28
CA THR A 33 8.42 16.01 -12.67
C THR A 33 8.51 15.09 -11.46
N ILE A 34 9.20 13.95 -11.59
CA ILE A 34 9.34 12.99 -10.49
C ILE A 34 10.08 13.62 -9.31
N ASN A 35 11.20 14.31 -9.55
CA ASN A 35 11.96 14.97 -8.49
C ASN A 35 11.15 16.07 -7.82
N ARG A 36 10.36 16.85 -8.58
CA ARG A 36 9.46 17.86 -8.01
C ARG A 36 8.44 17.22 -7.08
N LEU A 37 7.71 16.20 -7.55
CA LEU A 37 6.68 15.51 -6.75
C LEU A 37 7.26 14.80 -5.51
N MET A 38 8.46 14.21 -5.64
CA MET A 38 9.16 13.62 -4.51
C MET A 38 9.53 14.66 -3.45
N ASN A 39 9.96 15.85 -3.86
CA ASN A 39 10.27 16.94 -2.93
C ASN A 39 9.00 17.52 -2.30
N GLU A 40 7.99 17.79 -3.11
CA GLU A 40 6.72 18.39 -2.72
C GLU A 40 5.97 17.52 -1.70
N TYR A 41 5.97 16.20 -1.88
CA TYR A 41 5.30 15.24 -1.00
C TYR A 41 6.25 14.47 -0.10
N SER A 42 7.45 15.00 0.14
CA SER A 42 8.49 14.35 0.94
C SER A 42 8.01 13.99 2.35
N TYR A 43 7.24 14.86 2.99
CA TYR A 43 6.66 14.62 4.31
C TYR A 43 5.74 13.40 4.33
N GLU A 44 4.79 13.32 3.39
CA GLU A 44 3.86 12.19 3.29
C GLU A 44 4.58 10.89 2.93
N ILE A 45 5.56 10.96 2.03
CA ILE A 45 6.39 9.81 1.65
C ILE A 45 7.10 9.24 2.88
N GLU A 46 7.74 10.08 3.70
CA GLU A 46 8.45 9.61 4.90
C GLU A 46 7.50 9.08 5.97
N LYS A 47 6.31 9.67 6.12
CA LYS A 47 5.26 9.12 6.99
C LYS A 47 4.82 7.73 6.54
N ILE A 48 4.55 7.53 5.24
CA ILE A 48 4.15 6.23 4.69
C ILE A 48 5.28 5.20 4.84
N LYS A 49 6.52 5.57 4.53
CA LYS A 49 7.68 4.67 4.69
C LYS A 49 7.88 4.26 6.15
N THR A 50 7.70 5.18 7.10
CA THR A 50 7.80 4.88 8.54
C THR A 50 6.76 3.86 8.95
N VAL A 51 5.49 4.07 8.56
CA VAL A 51 4.40 3.13 8.84
C VAL A 51 4.66 1.76 8.18
N LYS A 52 5.12 1.75 6.92
CA LYS A 52 5.46 0.51 6.20
C LYS A 52 6.56 -0.28 6.91
N ARG A 53 7.65 0.40 7.33
CA ARG A 53 8.74 -0.20 8.12
C ARG A 53 8.23 -0.75 9.44
N PHE A 54 7.39 -0.01 10.15
CA PHE A 54 6.78 -0.47 11.38
C PHE A 54 6.00 -1.77 11.17
N HIS A 55 5.10 -1.83 10.19
CA HIS A 55 4.35 -3.04 9.87
C HIS A 55 5.22 -4.22 9.41
N SER A 56 6.29 -3.98 8.65
CA SER A 56 7.23 -5.03 8.27
C SER A 56 8.08 -5.52 9.46
N SER A 57 8.35 -4.64 10.43
CA SER A 57 9.12 -4.97 11.64
C SER A 57 8.29 -5.68 12.70
N LEU A 58 6.97 -5.48 12.68
CA LEU A 58 6.05 -6.31 13.42
C LEU A 58 6.13 -7.71 12.81
N LYS A 59 6.89 -8.59 13.48
CA LYS A 59 6.65 -10.03 13.43
C LYS A 59 5.27 -10.26 14.01
N LEU A 60 4.23 -9.93 13.25
CA LEU A 60 2.90 -10.43 13.56
C LEU A 60 3.12 -11.94 13.74
N PRO A 61 2.78 -12.51 14.92
CA PRO A 61 2.64 -13.95 14.99
C PRO A 61 1.76 -14.29 13.80
N LYS A 62 2.20 -15.19 12.91
CA LYS A 62 1.30 -15.73 11.90
C LYS A 62 0.09 -16.18 12.71
N GLY A 63 -0.99 -15.40 12.63
CA GLY A 63 -2.20 -15.75 13.33
C GLY A 63 -2.46 -17.17 12.91
N ILE A 64 -2.52 -18.08 13.87
CA ILE A 64 -3.25 -19.31 13.66
C ILE A 64 -4.63 -18.77 13.30
N LEU A 65 -4.95 -18.72 12.01
CA LEU A 65 -6.31 -18.49 11.58
C LEU A 65 -7.07 -19.57 12.36
N PRO A 66 -8.00 -19.22 13.27
CA PRO A 66 -8.83 -20.25 13.85
C PRO A 66 -9.44 -20.98 12.65
N GLU A 67 -9.19 -22.29 12.58
CA GLU A 67 -9.81 -23.16 11.59
C GLU A 67 -11.25 -22.69 11.45
N VAL A 68 -11.63 -22.31 10.23
CA VAL A 68 -13.02 -22.00 9.94
C VAL A 68 -13.75 -23.30 10.24
N ILE A 69 -14.33 -23.40 11.45
CA ILE A 69 -15.21 -24.50 11.81
C ILE A 69 -16.31 -24.41 10.77
N PRO A 70 -16.46 -25.40 9.87
CA PRO A 70 -17.56 -25.40 8.94
C PRO A 70 -18.79 -25.41 9.83
N LEU A 71 -19.59 -24.34 9.79
CA LEU A 71 -20.91 -24.35 10.41
C LEU A 71 -21.64 -25.50 9.74
N GLY A 72 -21.73 -26.62 10.46
CA GLY A 72 -22.39 -27.82 10.00
C GLY A 72 -23.76 -27.43 9.51
N TYR A 73 -24.06 -27.79 8.26
CA TYR A 73 -25.42 -27.74 7.74
C TYR A 73 -26.28 -28.65 8.62
N ASN A 74 -26.93 -28.06 9.62
CA ASN A 74 -28.04 -28.70 10.32
C ASN A 74 -29.22 -28.72 9.37
N SER A 75 -29.30 -29.75 8.52
CA SER A 75 -30.52 -30.12 7.81
C SER A 75 -31.49 -30.76 8.79
N ASN A 76 -32.12 -29.93 9.63
CA ASN A 76 -33.33 -30.28 10.38
C ASN A 76 -34.38 -29.20 10.13
N PHE A 77 -34.98 -29.26 8.94
CA PHE A 77 -36.37 -28.85 8.78
C PHE A 77 -37.11 -30.02 8.15
N ALA A 78 -37.82 -30.74 9.01
CA ALA A 78 -38.92 -31.60 8.62
C ALA A 78 -40.12 -30.71 8.28
N ILE A 79 -40.71 -30.92 7.10
CA ILE A 79 -42.16 -31.02 6.86
C ILE A 79 -42.35 -32.10 5.81
#